data_AF-A0A0C7N7N3-F1
#
_entry.id   AF-A0A0C7N7N3-F1
#
_cell.length_a   1.000
_cell.length_b   1.000
_cell.length_c   1.000
_cell.angle_alpha   90.00
_cell.angle_beta   90.00
_cell.angle_gamma   90.00
#
_symmetry.space_group_name_H-M   'P 1'
#
loop_
_entity.id
_entity.type
_entity.pdbx_description
1 polymer ?
#
loop_
_entity_poly.entity_id
_entity_poly.type
_entity_poly.pdbx_seq_one_letter_code
_entity_poly.pdbx_strand_id
1 'polypeptide(L)' 'MRARRPPHNALDRPVVMHVGTRQHVSEDEVLNFLAQFIQEREIDGDTDATGAVGQLRRIERDFKGLPPAVLDTQ' A
#
# COMPACT_ATOMS: atom_id res chain seq x y z
N MET A 1 -26.18 -8.83 20.15
CA MET A 1 -26.20 -8.54 18.70
C MET A 1 -25.06 -9.32 18.04
N ARG A 2 -25.36 -10.33 17.21
CA ARG A 2 -24.32 -11.11 16.52
C ARG A 2 -23.78 -10.29 15.34
N ALA A 3 -22.50 -9.95 15.37
CA ALA A 3 -21.80 -9.31 14.26
C ALA A 3 -21.94 -10.18 12.99
N ARG A 4 -22.51 -9.61 11.94
CA ARG A 4 -22.63 -10.27 10.63
C ARG A 4 -21.26 -10.26 9.97
N ARG A 5 -20.67 -11.44 9.77
CA ARG A 5 -19.48 -11.57 8.92
C ARG A 5 -19.89 -11.24 7.48
N PRO A 6 -19.11 -10.44 6.74
CA PRO A 6 -19.37 -10.17 5.33
C PRO A 6 -19.42 -11.49 4.55
N PRO A 7 -20.31 -11.61 3.54
CA PRO A 7 -20.36 -12.81 2.72
C PRO A 7 -19.03 -13.00 1.98
N HIS A 8 -18.47 -14.22 2.06
CA HIS A 8 -17.32 -14.59 1.24
C HIS A 8 -17.80 -14.69 -0.22
N ASN A 9 -17.34 -13.79 -1.09
CA ASN A 9 -17.61 -13.84 -2.54
C ASN A 9 -16.31 -13.83 -3.33
N ALA A 10 -16.38 -14.20 -4.62
CA ALA A 10 -15.23 -14.25 -5.51
C ALA A 10 -15.06 -12.98 -6.38
N LEU A 11 -15.86 -11.93 -6.10
CA LEU A 11 -15.81 -10.67 -6.84
C LEU A 11 -14.73 -9.73 -6.28
N ASP A 12 -14.52 -9.76 -4.96
CA ASP A 12 -13.60 -8.88 -4.24
C ASP A 12 -12.24 -9.51 -3.92
N ARG A 13 -12.08 -10.82 -4.14
CA ARG A 13 -10.86 -11.55 -3.78
C ARG A 13 -10.58 -12.70 -4.75
N PRO A 14 -9.30 -12.99 -5.05
CA PRO A 14 -8.95 -14.17 -5.83
C PRO A 14 -9.34 -15.46 -5.08
N VAL A 15 -9.83 -16.46 -5.81
CA VAL A 15 -10.19 -17.78 -5.25
C VAL A 15 -8.94 -18.53 -4.80
N VAL A 16 -7.86 -18.43 -5.57
CA VAL A 16 -6.56 -19.05 -5.29
C VAL A 16 -5.45 -18.09 -5.70
N MET A 17 -4.39 -17.99 -4.90
CA MET A 17 -3.11 -17.37 -5.29
C MET A 17 -1.98 -18.38 -5.14
N HIS A 18 -1.25 -18.63 -6.22
CA HIS A 18 -0.05 -19.48 -6.21
C HIS A 18 1.19 -18.60 -6.07
N VAL A 19 1.97 -18.82 -5.02
CA VAL A 19 3.21 -18.07 -4.79
C VAL A 19 4.37 -18.70 -5.56
N GLY A 20 5.18 -17.86 -6.21
CA GLY A 20 6.45 -18.26 -6.82
C GLY A 20 7.63 -18.17 -5.84
N THR A 21 8.85 -18.29 -6.38
CA THR A 21 10.09 -18.05 -5.62
C THR A 21 10.20 -16.58 -5.22
N ARG A 22 10.61 -16.31 -3.98
CA ARG A 22 10.80 -14.95 -3.46
C ARG A 22 12.24 -14.52 -3.63
N GLN A 23 12.44 -13.23 -3.90
CA GLN A 23 13.76 -12.61 -4.02
C GLN A 23 13.78 -11.30 -3.24
N HIS A 24 14.87 -11.06 -2.52
CA HIS A 24 15.11 -9.76 -1.88
C HIS A 24 15.51 -8.74 -2.94
N VAL A 25 15.00 -7.53 -2.79
CA VAL A 25 15.32 -6.37 -3.64
C VAL A 25 16.21 -5.40 -2.87
N SER A 26 16.97 -4.59 -3.60
CA SER A 26 17.78 -3.53 -3.02
C SER A 26 16.92 -2.36 -2.54
N GLU A 27 17.52 -1.48 -1.74
CA GLU A 27 16.87 -0.26 -1.27
C GLU A 27 16.44 0.66 -2.42
N ASP A 28 17.30 0.82 -3.42
CA ASP A 28 17.02 1.61 -4.62
C ASP A 28 15.83 1.05 -5.42
N GLU A 29 15.73 -0.28 -5.54
CA GLU A 29 14.61 -0.93 -6.22
C GLU A 29 13.29 -0.68 -5.47
N VAL A 30 13.30 -0.72 -4.13
CA VAL A 30 12.13 -0.40 -3.31
C VAL A 30 11.71 1.06 -3.50
N LEU A 31 12.65 1.99 -3.46
CA LEU A 31 12.38 3.42 -3.64
C LEU A 31 11.77 3.72 -5.02
N ASN A 32 12.31 3.13 -6.08
CA ASN A 32 11.79 3.26 -7.43
C ASN A 32 10.36 2.70 -7.55
N PHE A 33 10.12 1.52 -6.98
CA PHE A 33 8.80 0.91 -6.95
C PHE A 33 7.78 1.78 -6.21
N LEU A 34 8.12 2.23 -5.00
CA LEU A 34 7.21 3.05 -4.18
C LEU A 34 6.87 4.36 -4.88
N ALA A 35 7.85 5.04 -5.49
CA ALA A 35 7.62 6.29 -6.20
C ALA A 35 6.63 6.11 -7.35
N GLN A 36 6.84 5.09 -8.19
CA GLN A 36 5.97 4.80 -9.32
C GLN A 36 4.57 4.35 -8.87
N PHE A 37 4.49 3.38 -7.97
CA PHE A 37 3.22 2.80 -7.53
C PHE A 37 2.33 3.83 -6.86
N ILE A 38 2.90 4.67 -5.99
CA ILE A 38 2.13 5.73 -5.32
C ILE A 38 1.59 6.72 -6.34
N GLN A 39 2.42 7.17 -7.29
CA GLN A 39 1.99 8.10 -8.33
C GLN A 39 0.84 7.54 -9.16
N GLU A 40 0.92 6.28 -9.59
CA GLU A 40 -0.14 5.60 -10.35
C GLU A 40 -1.46 5.57 -9.54
N ARG A 41 -1.41 5.21 -8.26
CA ARG A 41 -2.61 5.13 -7.42
C ARG A 41 -3.23 6.47 -7.08
N GLU A 42 -2.41 7.51 -6.93
CA GLU A 42 -2.89 8.89 -6.75
C GLU A 42 -3.60 9.40 -8.01
N ILE A 43 -3.12 9.03 -9.20
CA ILE A 43 -3.75 9.38 -10.49
C ILE A 43 -5.08 8.63 -10.67
N ASP A 44 -5.12 7.33 -10.35
CA ASP A 44 -6.33 6.51 -10.47
C ASP A 44 -7.47 6.99 -9.56
N GLY A 45 -7.14 7.72 -8.49
CA GLY A 45 -8.14 8.32 -7.59
C GLY A 45 -8.91 7.29 -6.76
N ASP A 46 -8.32 6.12 -6.50
CA ASP A 46 -8.93 5.05 -5.72
C ASP A 46 -9.13 5.50 -4.25
N THR A 47 -10.38 5.82 -3.92
CA THR A 47 -10.77 6.38 -2.63
C THR A 47 -10.57 5.35 -1.51
N ASP A 48 -10.72 4.06 -1.80
CA ASP A 48 -10.53 2.98 -0.84
C ASP A 48 -9.03 2.75 -0.55
N ALA A 49 -8.16 3.05 -1.53
CA ALA A 49 -6.71 2.92 -1.37
C ALA A 49 -6.04 4.16 -0.75
N THR A 50 -6.73 5.30 -0.63
CA THR A 50 -6.14 6.58 -0.19
C THR A 50 -5.45 6.47 1.17
N GLY A 51 -6.05 5.76 2.13
CA GLY A 51 -5.44 5.52 3.45
C GLY A 51 -4.16 4.67 3.38
N ALA A 52 -4.13 3.67 2.51
CA ALA A 52 -2.97 2.81 2.29
C ALA A 52 -1.84 3.56 1.56
N VAL A 53 -2.17 4.40 0.57
CA VAL A 53 -1.21 5.26 -0.12
C VAL A 53 -0.53 6.22 0.85
N GLY A 54 -1.27 6.83 1.78
CA GLY A 54 -0.70 7.67 2.84
C GLY A 54 0.27 6.92 3.76
N GLN A 55 0.07 5.62 3.99
CA GLN A 55 1.03 4.77 4.73
C GLN A 55 2.28 4.49 3.90
N LEU A 56 2.13 4.19 2.60
CA LEU A 56 3.27 3.97 1.69
C LEU A 56 4.16 5.21 1.57
N ARG A 57 3.60 6.42 1.55
CA ARG A 57 4.37 7.68 1.59
C ARG A 57 5.25 7.80 2.84
N ARG A 58 4.80 7.27 3.98
CA ARG A 58 5.61 7.25 5.22
C ARG A 58 6.76 6.26 5.13
N ILE A 59 6.52 5.09 4.53
CA ILE A 59 7.53 4.06 4.29
C ILE A 59 8.57 4.59 3.29
N GLU A 60 8.14 5.17 2.17
CA GLU A 60 9.04 5.79 1.18
C GLU A 60 9.96 6.83 1.82
N ARG A 61 9.43 7.62 2.76
CA ARG A 61 10.20 8.62 3.52
C ARG A 61 11.21 7.98 4.49
N ASP A 62 10.82 6.88 5.15
CA ASP A 62 11.70 6.13 6.06
C ASP A 62 12.91 5.56 5.32
N PHE A 63 12.69 4.98 4.14
CA PHE A 63 13.76 4.54 3.23
C PHE A 63 14.67 5.69 2.76
N LYS A 64 14.21 6.95 2.81
CA LYS A 64 15.04 8.13 2.52
C LYS A 64 15.77 8.66 3.75
N GLY A 65 15.62 8.03 4.92
CA GLY A 65 16.20 8.47 6.20
C GLY A 65 15.58 9.76 6.74
N LEU A 66 14.40 10.15 6.26
CA LEU A 66 13.74 11.39 6.63
C LEU A 66 12.85 11.19 7.88
N PRO A 67 12.84 12.15 8.82
CA PRO A 67 12.07 12.02 10.06
C PRO A 67 10.57 11.90 9.77
N PRO A 68 9.79 11.28 10.67
CA PRO A 68 8.36 11.21 10.50
C PRO A 68 7.77 12.63 10.45
N ALA A 69 7.19 13.05 9.32
CA ALA A 69 6.40 14.27 9.25
C ALA A 69 5.32 14.13 10.32
N VAL A 70 5.48 14.97 11.34
CA VAL A 70 4.43 15.25 12.30
C VAL A 70 3.23 15.65 11.45
N LEU A 71 2.11 14.97 11.64
CA LEU A 71 0.84 15.44 11.10
C LEU A 71 0.65 16.83 11.70
N ASP A 72 0.93 17.88 10.94
CA ASP A 72 0.48 19.22 11.27
C ASP A 72 -1.04 19.19 11.17
N THR A 73 -1.70 18.84 12.27
CA THR A 73 -3.13 18.98 12.45
C THR A 73 -3.43 20.46 12.65
N GLN A 74 -3.70 21.17 11.56
CA GLN A 74 -4.45 22.43 11.58
C GLN A 74 -5.82 22.23 10.94
#